data_AF-A0A4V4HB37-F1
#
_entry.id   AF-A0A4V4HB37-F1
#
_cell.length_a   1.000
_cell.length_b   1.000
_cell.length_c   1.000
_cell.angle_alpha   90.00
_cell.angle_beta   90.00
_cell.angle_gamma   90.00
#
_symmetry.space_group_name_H-M   'P 1'
#
loop_
_entity.id
_entity.type
_entity.pdbx_description
1 polymer ?
#
loop_
_entity_poly.entity_id
_entity_poly.type
_entity_poly.pdbx_seq_one_letter_code
_entity_poly.pdbx_strand_id
1 'polypeptide(L)'
;MSLLYRELQGTGADSDDVLSSTTSQNHPQPEVCATQATLALELKNKYNLYGQYAANFDSFVEASDQERVLMSAAWTQVILMNSESKHEGFSESLKKAARVYVLYTLLSPNLASYSGKIPGAVIDAMRCCGIEDMPDDSQPAKLTKLTTYIGSQVSSGKNLLKTKVNESLKDFSNIADLAKAVIGKQSIPLTKELCVRLAFL
;
A
#
# COMPACT_ATOMS: atom_id res chain seq x y z
N MET A 1 -3.85 19.31 -65.52
CA MET A 1 -5.11 19.88 -65.00
C MET A 1 -4.84 20.39 -63.59
N SER A 2 -4.81 21.66 -63.21
CA SER A 2 -4.82 22.96 -63.87
C SER A 2 -4.24 23.91 -62.82
N LEU A 3 -3.43 24.87 -63.26
CA LEU A 3 -3.06 26.07 -62.48
C LEU A 3 -4.33 26.82 -62.04
N LEU A 4 -4.23 27.70 -61.03
CA LEU A 4 -4.57 29.14 -61.11
C LEU A 4 -4.62 29.83 -59.72
N TYR A 5 -3.80 30.88 -59.56
CA TYR A 5 -4.11 32.23 -59.01
C TYR A 5 -4.24 32.41 -57.48
N ARG A 6 -3.78 33.49 -56.82
CA ARG A 6 -3.24 34.81 -57.22
C ARG A 6 -2.60 35.48 -55.98
N GLU A 7 -1.45 36.13 -56.13
CA GLU A 7 -0.97 37.20 -55.25
C GLU A 7 -1.82 38.47 -55.44
N LEU A 8 -1.98 39.29 -54.40
CA LEU A 8 -2.01 40.75 -54.51
C LEU A 8 -1.45 41.39 -53.23
N GLN A 9 -0.21 41.88 -53.32
CA GLN A 9 0.26 43.03 -52.58
C GLN A 9 -0.41 44.30 -53.14
N GLY A 10 -0.75 45.24 -52.26
CA GLY A 10 -1.19 46.58 -52.61
C GLY A 10 -0.63 47.59 -51.60
N THR A 11 0.22 48.46 -52.10
CA THR A 11 1.07 49.47 -51.45
C THR A 11 0.47 50.88 -51.48
N GLY A 12 0.82 51.71 -50.48
CA GLY A 12 0.83 53.19 -50.52
C GLY A 12 -0.50 53.85 -50.11
N ALA A 13 -0.58 55.02 -49.49
CA ALA A 13 0.34 56.08 -49.05
C ALA A 13 -0.54 56.99 -48.13
N ASP A 14 -0.16 57.37 -46.91
CA ASP A 14 0.75 58.45 -46.49
C ASP A 14 -0.03 59.68 -45.94
N SER A 15 0.60 60.37 -44.97
CA SER A 15 0.27 61.67 -44.36
C SER A 15 -0.87 61.77 -43.31
N ASP A 16 -0.73 62.37 -42.12
CA ASP A 16 0.35 63.17 -41.50
C ASP A 16 0.26 63.16 -39.95
N ASP A 17 1.44 63.23 -39.32
CA ASP A 17 1.85 63.89 -38.07
C ASP A 17 0.88 64.11 -36.90
N VAL A 18 1.26 63.59 -35.72
CA VAL A 18 1.53 64.43 -34.53
C VAL A 18 2.70 63.84 -33.70
N LEU A 19 3.74 64.66 -33.57
CA LEU A 19 4.89 64.60 -32.66
C LEU A 19 4.56 64.22 -31.20
N SER A 20 5.37 63.35 -30.57
CA SER A 20 6.31 63.72 -29.49
C SER A 20 6.61 62.61 -28.48
N SER A 21 7.88 62.59 -28.09
CA SER A 21 8.42 62.16 -26.78
C SER A 21 8.75 60.68 -26.58
N THR A 22 10.02 60.37 -26.85
CA THR A 22 10.88 59.45 -26.08
C THR A 22 10.39 59.15 -24.67
N THR A 23 10.24 57.87 -24.33
CA THR A 23 10.72 57.33 -23.05
C THR A 23 11.04 55.85 -23.23
N SER A 24 12.33 55.52 -23.11
CA SER A 24 12.79 54.17 -22.83
C SER A 24 12.24 53.76 -21.46
N GLN A 25 11.28 52.84 -21.41
CA GLN A 25 10.90 52.18 -20.17
C GLN A 25 11.18 50.70 -20.30
N ASN A 26 12.37 50.33 -19.81
CA ASN A 26 12.56 49.06 -19.12
C ASN A 26 11.33 48.77 -18.27
N HIS A 27 10.57 47.73 -18.60
CA HIS A 27 9.60 47.18 -17.67
C HIS A 27 10.32 46.12 -16.83
N PRO A 28 10.51 46.35 -15.53
CA PRO A 28 11.13 45.38 -14.66
C PRO A 28 10.14 44.24 -14.40
N GLN A 29 10.65 43.02 -14.41
CA GLN A 29 9.96 41.85 -13.87
C GLN A 29 10.50 41.59 -12.43
N PRO A 30 9.85 42.12 -11.36
CA PRO A 30 10.10 41.57 -10.01
C PRO A 30 8.85 41.34 -9.15
N GLU A 31 7.64 41.77 -9.55
CA GLU A 31 6.48 41.79 -8.63
C GLU A 31 5.77 40.43 -8.45
N VAL A 32 5.78 39.56 -9.46
CA VAL A 32 5.12 38.24 -9.39
C VAL A 32 5.90 37.26 -8.48
N CYS A 33 7.22 37.42 -8.39
CA CYS A 33 8.07 36.52 -7.61
C CYS A 33 7.95 36.78 -6.10
N ALA A 34 7.77 38.05 -5.69
CA ALA A 34 7.60 38.43 -4.30
C ALA A 34 6.27 37.94 -3.71
N THR A 35 5.21 37.92 -4.51
CA THR A 35 3.86 37.46 -4.10
C THR A 35 3.80 35.94 -3.96
N GLN A 36 4.43 35.19 -4.86
CA GLN A 36 4.44 33.73 -4.79
C GLN A 36 5.28 33.18 -3.64
N ALA A 37 6.45 33.79 -3.38
CA ALA A 37 7.29 33.43 -2.23
C ALA A 37 6.61 33.71 -0.88
N THR A 38 5.86 34.83 -0.79
CA THR A 38 5.08 35.18 0.41
C THR A 38 3.96 34.18 0.66
N LEU A 39 3.17 33.86 -0.38
CA LEU A 39 2.13 32.83 -0.30
C LEU A 39 2.69 31.44 0.05
N ALA A 40 3.85 31.09 -0.50
CA ALA A 40 4.50 29.83 -0.19
C ALA A 40 4.88 29.73 1.29
N LEU A 41 5.41 30.82 1.87
CA LEU A 41 5.74 30.89 3.29
C LEU A 41 4.48 30.77 4.17
N GLU A 42 3.39 31.45 3.80
CA GLU A 42 2.11 31.34 4.50
C GLU A 42 1.56 29.91 4.49
N LEU A 43 1.62 29.23 3.34
CA LEU A 43 1.16 27.85 3.21
C LEU A 43 2.03 26.87 4.01
N LYS A 44 3.36 27.05 4.00
CA LYS A 44 4.27 26.25 4.83
C LYS A 44 3.93 26.38 6.31
N ASN A 45 3.71 27.61 6.78
CA ASN A 45 3.34 27.87 8.17
C ASN A 45 1.95 27.32 8.50
N LYS A 46 0.96 27.55 7.64
CA LYS A 46 -0.43 27.10 7.83
C LYS A 46 -0.54 25.58 7.94
N TYR A 47 0.23 24.84 7.14
CA TYR A 47 0.19 23.38 7.12
C TYR A 47 1.34 22.72 7.90
N ASN A 48 2.11 23.49 8.67
CA ASN A 48 3.24 22.99 9.47
C ASN A 48 4.23 22.15 8.65
N LEU A 49 4.55 22.60 7.44
CA LEU A 49 5.51 21.93 6.58
C LEU A 49 6.93 22.21 7.10
N TYR A 50 7.66 21.16 7.47
CA TYR A 50 9.04 21.24 7.95
C TYR A 50 9.93 20.19 7.30
N GLY A 51 11.24 20.40 7.38
CA GLY A 51 12.25 19.47 6.85
C GLY A 51 12.08 19.21 5.36
N GLN A 52 12.10 17.94 4.97
CA GLN A 52 12.01 17.53 3.57
C GLN A 52 10.71 18.01 2.89
N TYR A 53 9.60 18.13 3.63
CA TYR A 53 8.32 18.58 3.06
C TYR A 53 8.34 20.08 2.72
N ALA A 54 8.99 20.89 3.55
CA ALA A 54 9.20 22.30 3.24
C ALA A 54 10.13 22.47 2.04
N ALA A 55 11.25 21.73 2.01
CA ALA A 55 12.21 21.78 0.91
C ALA A 55 11.60 21.34 -0.44
N ASN A 56 10.76 20.29 -0.43
CA ASN A 56 10.05 19.83 -1.63
C ASN A 56 9.04 20.86 -2.12
N PHE A 57 8.35 21.54 -1.20
CA PHE A 57 7.41 22.59 -1.54
C PHE A 57 8.11 23.84 -2.10
N ASP A 58 9.25 24.21 -1.54
CA ASP A 58 10.09 25.30 -2.07
C ASP A 58 10.58 24.98 -3.48
N SER A 59 11.07 23.75 -3.71
CA SER A 59 11.45 23.27 -5.04
C SER A 59 10.28 23.31 -6.05
N PHE A 60 9.05 23.05 -5.61
CA PHE A 60 7.87 23.14 -6.46
C PHE A 60 7.48 24.58 -6.80
N VAL A 61 7.65 25.49 -5.85
CA VAL A 61 7.39 26.92 -6.06
C VAL A 61 8.42 27.53 -7.01
N GLU A 62 9.67 27.08 -6.99
CA GLU A 62 10.72 27.55 -7.90
C GLU A 62 10.64 26.94 -9.31
N ALA A 63 9.97 25.79 -9.44
CA ALA A 63 9.84 25.07 -10.71
C ALA A 63 8.99 25.83 -11.75
N SER A 64 9.27 25.58 -13.03
CA SER A 64 8.44 26.05 -14.15
C SER A 64 7.07 25.38 -14.17
N ASP A 65 6.11 25.93 -14.92
CA ASP A 65 4.76 25.37 -14.98
C ASP A 65 4.72 23.93 -15.52
N GLN A 66 5.53 23.59 -16.53
CA GLN A 66 5.69 22.21 -17.00
C GLN A 66 6.24 21.28 -15.92
N GLU A 67 7.25 21.72 -15.18
CA GLU A 67 7.86 20.91 -14.10
C GLU A 67 6.88 20.72 -12.94
N ARG A 68 6.12 21.76 -12.57
CA ARG A 68 5.06 21.66 -11.55
C ARG A 68 4.00 20.64 -11.93
N VAL A 69 3.60 20.56 -13.20
CA VAL A 69 2.66 19.54 -13.67
C VAL A 69 3.23 18.14 -13.49
N LEU A 70 4.49 17.90 -13.86
CA LEU A 70 5.15 16.60 -13.70
C LEU A 70 5.34 16.23 -12.22
N MET A 71 5.77 17.17 -11.38
CA MET A 71 5.92 16.96 -9.94
C MET A 71 4.58 16.63 -9.28
N SER A 72 3.51 17.35 -9.65
CA SER A 72 2.16 17.09 -9.15
C SER A 72 1.70 15.68 -9.53
N ALA A 73 1.89 15.28 -10.81
CA ALA A 73 1.56 13.94 -11.27
C ALA A 73 2.34 12.85 -10.51
N ALA A 74 3.65 13.04 -10.32
CA ALA A 74 4.49 12.11 -9.57
C ALA A 74 4.06 11.99 -8.10
N TRP A 75 3.78 13.10 -7.42
CA TRP A 75 3.29 13.08 -6.04
C TRP A 75 1.90 12.47 -5.91
N THR A 76 0.99 12.75 -6.84
CA THR A 76 -0.31 12.06 -6.90
C THR A 76 -0.11 10.56 -7.03
N GLN A 77 0.81 10.10 -7.89
CA GLN A 77 1.10 8.68 -8.04
C GLN A 77 1.67 8.07 -6.75
N VAL A 78 2.58 8.76 -6.07
CA VAL A 78 3.12 8.32 -4.77
C VAL A 78 2.03 8.26 -3.71
N ILE A 79 1.12 9.25 -3.67
CA ILE A 79 -0.03 9.24 -2.76
C ILE A 79 -0.94 8.06 -3.06
N LEU A 80 -1.22 7.77 -4.33
CA LEU A 80 -2.03 6.62 -4.76
C LEU A 80 -1.37 5.29 -4.38
N MET A 81 -0.06 5.12 -4.63
CA MET A 81 0.68 3.93 -4.20
C MET A 81 0.67 3.75 -2.67
N ASN A 82 0.78 4.86 -1.93
CA ASN A 82 0.74 4.83 -0.48
C ASN A 82 -0.68 4.68 0.09
N SER A 83 -1.73 5.12 -0.62
CA SER A 83 -3.13 4.94 -0.20
C SER A 83 -3.64 3.54 -0.50
N GLU A 84 -3.22 2.93 -1.61
CA GLU A 84 -3.41 1.49 -1.90
C GLU A 84 -2.84 0.61 -0.78
N SER A 85 -1.75 1.05 -0.13
CA SER A 85 -1.20 0.34 1.02
C SER A 85 -1.99 0.51 2.34
N LYS A 86 -2.89 1.51 2.44
CA LYS A 86 -3.59 1.87 3.69
C LYS A 86 -5.07 1.45 3.76
N HIS A 87 -5.72 1.17 2.63
CA HIS A 87 -7.13 0.72 2.61
C HIS A 87 -7.34 -0.77 2.30
N GLU A 88 -6.29 -1.57 2.18
CA GLU A 88 -6.38 -2.93 1.66
C GLU A 88 -5.84 -3.99 2.64
N GLY A 89 -6.31 -3.94 3.88
CA GLY A 89 -6.08 -5.01 4.86
C GLY A 89 -7.18 -6.07 4.77
N PHE A 90 -6.82 -7.34 4.95
CA PHE A 90 -7.82 -8.39 5.18
C PHE A 90 -8.69 -8.03 6.38
N SER A 91 -9.98 -8.35 6.28
CA SER A 91 -10.93 -8.24 7.39
C SER A 91 -10.39 -9.00 8.61
N GLU A 92 -10.73 -8.52 9.81
CA GLU A 92 -10.24 -9.16 11.04
C GLU A 92 -10.83 -10.57 11.22
N SER A 93 -12.04 -10.79 10.70
CA SER A 93 -12.66 -12.12 10.54
C SER A 93 -11.78 -13.05 9.71
N LEU A 94 -11.37 -12.61 8.51
CA LEU A 94 -10.51 -13.39 7.62
C LEU A 94 -9.13 -13.69 8.25
N LYS A 95 -8.52 -12.70 8.91
CA LYS A 95 -7.25 -12.89 9.67
C LYS A 95 -7.41 -13.88 10.81
N LYS A 96 -8.53 -13.82 11.55
CA LYS A 96 -8.83 -14.76 12.63
C LYS A 96 -9.03 -16.18 12.07
N ALA A 97 -9.78 -16.33 10.99
CA ALA A 97 -9.97 -17.61 10.32
C ALA A 97 -8.62 -18.18 9.84
N ALA A 98 -7.80 -17.39 9.16
CA ALA A 98 -6.48 -17.81 8.70
C ALA A 98 -5.59 -18.34 9.86
N ARG A 99 -5.57 -17.66 11.01
CA ARG A 99 -4.83 -18.13 12.19
C ARG A 99 -5.32 -19.49 12.70
N VAL A 100 -6.64 -19.69 12.75
CA VAL A 100 -7.24 -20.96 13.19
C VAL A 100 -6.93 -22.08 12.20
N TYR A 101 -7.08 -21.84 10.90
CA TYR A 101 -6.80 -22.85 9.85
C TYR A 101 -5.32 -23.18 9.73
N VAL A 102 -4.42 -22.24 10.03
CA VAL A 102 -2.99 -22.53 10.18
C VAL A 102 -2.76 -23.54 11.30
N LEU A 103 -3.37 -23.35 12.47
CA LEU A 103 -3.26 -24.30 13.58
C LEU A 103 -3.87 -25.66 13.24
N TYR A 104 -5.04 -25.71 12.62
CA TYR A 104 -5.61 -26.97 12.13
C TYR A 104 -4.67 -27.69 11.17
N THR A 105 -4.04 -26.97 10.25
CA THR A 105 -3.11 -27.54 9.28
C THR A 105 -1.84 -28.04 9.97
N LEU A 106 -1.28 -27.27 10.91
CA LEU A 106 -0.10 -27.66 11.69
C LEU A 106 -0.33 -28.86 12.62
N LEU A 107 -1.55 -29.01 13.11
CA LEU A 107 -1.98 -30.12 13.96
C LEU A 107 -2.61 -31.25 13.15
N SER A 108 -2.60 -31.16 11.82
CA SER A 108 -3.06 -32.24 10.97
C SER A 108 -2.11 -33.44 11.08
N PRO A 109 -2.64 -34.68 11.12
CA PRO A 109 -1.82 -35.89 11.07
C PRO A 109 -1.06 -36.02 9.72
N ASN A 110 -1.54 -35.36 8.66
CA ASN A 110 -0.94 -35.40 7.33
C ASN A 110 0.16 -34.34 7.12
N LEU A 111 0.88 -33.96 8.18
CA LEU A 111 1.82 -32.83 8.13
C LEU A 111 2.98 -33.04 7.12
N ALA A 112 3.41 -34.29 6.95
CA ALA A 112 4.43 -34.67 5.97
C ALA A 112 3.99 -34.34 4.52
N SER A 113 2.68 -34.38 4.24
CA SER A 113 2.10 -34.03 2.94
C SER A 113 2.19 -32.55 2.61
N TYR A 114 2.48 -31.69 3.60
CA TYR A 114 2.49 -30.23 3.44
C TYR A 114 3.90 -29.62 3.38
N SER A 115 4.97 -30.40 3.17
CA SER A 115 6.33 -29.87 3.12
C SER A 115 6.45 -28.70 2.13
N GLY A 116 6.58 -27.48 2.65
CA GLY A 116 6.68 -26.24 1.85
C GLY A 116 5.37 -25.68 1.28
N LYS A 117 4.23 -26.40 1.38
CA LYS A 117 2.95 -26.02 0.77
C LYS A 117 1.83 -25.67 1.76
N ILE A 118 2.17 -25.49 3.04
CA ILE A 118 1.20 -25.18 4.11
C ILE A 118 0.32 -23.96 3.77
N PRO A 119 0.84 -22.82 3.27
CA PRO A 119 -0.01 -21.68 2.98
C PRO A 119 -1.09 -21.96 1.92
N GLY A 120 -0.75 -22.71 0.87
CA GLY A 120 -1.71 -23.12 -0.16
C GLY A 120 -2.80 -24.03 0.41
N ALA A 121 -2.42 -25.04 1.20
CA ALA A 121 -3.38 -25.93 1.85
C ALA A 121 -4.35 -25.20 2.80
N VAL A 122 -3.86 -24.17 3.50
CA VAL A 122 -4.71 -23.32 4.35
C VAL A 122 -5.70 -22.53 3.50
N ILE A 123 -5.26 -21.94 2.39
CA ILE A 123 -6.14 -21.21 1.46
C ILE A 123 -7.21 -22.15 0.89
N ASP A 124 -6.82 -23.34 0.44
CA ASP A 124 -7.74 -24.34 -0.10
C ASP A 124 -8.77 -24.75 0.94
N ALA A 125 -8.35 -25.01 2.17
CA ALA A 125 -9.26 -25.35 3.27
C ALA A 125 -10.22 -24.20 3.59
N MET A 126 -9.73 -22.96 3.66
CA MET A 126 -10.57 -21.78 3.91
C MET A 126 -11.60 -21.55 2.78
N ARG A 127 -11.22 -21.80 1.53
CA ARG A 127 -12.15 -21.75 0.38
C ARG A 127 -13.20 -22.86 0.46
N CYS A 128 -12.78 -24.10 0.69
CA CYS A 128 -13.68 -25.24 0.82
C CYS A 128 -14.70 -25.06 1.95
N CYS A 129 -14.30 -24.39 3.03
CA CYS A 129 -15.18 -24.11 4.16
C CYS A 129 -15.98 -22.79 4.02
N GLY A 130 -15.90 -22.10 2.89
CA GLY A 130 -16.71 -20.92 2.60
C GLY A 130 -16.42 -19.74 3.52
N ILE A 131 -15.17 -19.52 3.92
CA ILE A 131 -14.80 -18.35 4.72
C ILE A 131 -15.09 -17.07 3.92
N GLU A 132 -15.85 -16.16 4.54
CA GLU A 132 -16.20 -14.86 3.99
C GLU A 132 -14.95 -14.02 3.66
N ASP A 133 -15.06 -13.14 2.68
CA ASP A 133 -13.97 -12.28 2.17
C ASP A 133 -12.76 -13.02 1.57
N MET A 134 -12.86 -14.32 1.31
CA MET A 134 -11.76 -15.05 0.68
C MET A 134 -11.47 -14.53 -0.74
N PRO A 135 -10.21 -14.18 -1.06
CA PRO A 135 -9.84 -13.78 -2.41
C PRO A 135 -10.07 -14.91 -3.42
N ASP A 136 -10.70 -14.56 -4.53
CA ASP A 136 -10.84 -15.44 -5.70
C ASP A 136 -9.53 -15.51 -6.51
N ASP A 137 -9.51 -16.38 -7.51
CA ASP A 137 -8.36 -16.55 -8.40
C ASP A 137 -8.17 -15.38 -9.38
N SER A 138 -9.18 -14.51 -9.53
CA SER A 138 -9.08 -13.27 -10.31
C SER A 138 -8.37 -12.14 -9.55
N GLN A 139 -8.07 -12.32 -8.26
CA GLN A 139 -7.41 -11.35 -7.39
C GLN A 139 -6.00 -11.81 -6.95
N PRO A 140 -5.03 -12.00 -7.88
CA PRO A 140 -3.73 -12.61 -7.58
C PRO A 140 -2.89 -11.80 -6.59
N ALA A 141 -3.00 -10.46 -6.61
CA ALA A 141 -2.30 -9.59 -5.66
C ALA A 141 -2.78 -9.80 -4.21
N LYS A 142 -4.11 -9.88 -4.01
CA LYS A 142 -4.70 -10.17 -2.69
C LYS A 142 -4.40 -11.60 -2.24
N LEU A 143 -4.43 -12.57 -3.15
CA LEU A 143 -4.04 -13.95 -2.85
C LEU A 143 -2.56 -14.06 -2.42
N THR A 144 -1.66 -13.32 -3.08
CA THR A 144 -0.23 -13.25 -2.71
C THR A 144 -0.03 -12.61 -1.33
N LYS A 145 -0.74 -11.51 -1.04
CA LYS A 145 -0.76 -10.89 0.29
C LYS A 145 -1.27 -11.87 1.35
N LEU A 146 -2.32 -12.65 1.06
CA LEU A 146 -2.91 -13.62 1.99
C LEU A 146 -1.97 -14.79 2.23
N THR A 147 -1.36 -15.32 1.17
CA THR A 147 -0.34 -16.37 1.23
C THR A 147 0.84 -15.95 2.11
N THR A 148 1.31 -14.72 1.94
CA THR A 148 2.39 -14.13 2.76
C THR A 148 1.98 -14.01 4.22
N TYR A 149 0.77 -13.49 4.48
CA TYR A 149 0.21 -13.40 5.82
C TYR A 149 0.12 -14.78 6.48
N ILE A 150 -0.46 -15.77 5.80
CA ILE A 150 -0.56 -17.15 6.29
C ILE A 150 0.83 -17.72 6.55
N GLY A 151 1.81 -17.52 5.66
CA GLY A 151 3.19 -17.93 5.85
C GLY A 151 3.80 -17.40 7.15
N SER A 152 3.56 -16.13 7.49
CA SER A 152 3.98 -15.55 8.77
C SER A 152 3.30 -16.23 9.96
N GLN A 153 2.01 -16.56 9.85
CA GLN A 153 1.27 -17.23 10.91
C GLN A 153 1.71 -18.69 11.08
N VAL A 154 2.12 -19.37 10.01
CA VAL A 154 2.68 -20.73 10.08
C VAL A 154 3.96 -20.74 10.92
N SER A 155 4.86 -19.78 10.70
CA SER A 155 6.08 -19.62 11.51
C SER A 155 5.74 -19.35 12.98
N SER A 156 4.82 -18.43 13.25
CA SER A 156 4.35 -18.13 14.60
C SER A 156 3.69 -19.33 15.28
N GLY A 157 2.86 -20.09 14.56
CA GLY A 157 2.20 -21.29 15.06
C GLY A 157 3.18 -22.41 15.39
N LYS A 158 4.20 -22.62 14.56
CA LYS A 158 5.29 -23.56 14.86
C LYS A 158 6.07 -23.18 16.12
N ASN A 159 6.37 -21.89 16.28
CA ASN A 159 7.06 -21.40 17.47
C ASN A 159 6.18 -21.55 18.72
N LEU A 160 4.89 -21.22 18.63
CA LEU A 160 3.93 -21.45 19.70
C LEU A 160 3.90 -22.92 20.12
N LEU A 161 3.77 -23.85 19.16
CA LEU A 161 3.75 -25.29 19.44
C LEU A 161 5.04 -25.74 20.14
N LYS A 162 6.21 -25.36 19.63
CA LYS A 162 7.50 -25.69 20.26
C LYS A 162 7.57 -25.17 21.69
N THR A 163 7.19 -23.91 21.92
CA THR A 163 7.19 -23.31 23.25
C THR A 163 6.25 -24.06 24.20
N LYS A 164 5.00 -24.33 23.79
CA LYS A 164 4.03 -25.02 24.64
C LYS A 164 4.38 -26.48 24.91
N VAL A 165 4.93 -27.19 23.93
CA VAL A 165 5.45 -28.55 24.15
C VAL A 165 6.61 -28.53 25.15
N ASN A 166 7.55 -27.59 25.02
CA ASN A 166 8.65 -27.48 25.98
C ASN A 166 8.20 -27.10 27.40
N GLU A 167 7.24 -26.17 27.52
CA GLU A 167 6.60 -25.84 28.81
C GLU A 167 5.91 -27.08 29.42
N SER A 168 5.28 -27.92 28.58
CA SER A 168 4.58 -29.12 29.04
C SER A 168 5.45 -30.13 29.76
N LEU A 169 6.75 -30.16 29.44
CA LEU A 169 7.71 -31.06 30.09
C LEU A 169 7.96 -30.69 31.57
N LYS A 170 7.54 -29.50 32.00
CA LYS A 170 7.76 -28.99 33.36
C LYS A 170 6.46 -28.59 34.05
N ASP A 171 5.56 -27.92 33.33
CA ASP A 171 4.47 -27.14 33.91
C ASP A 171 3.08 -27.73 33.64
N PHE A 172 2.95 -28.76 32.78
CA PHE A 172 1.66 -29.40 32.49
C PHE A 172 1.56 -30.81 33.06
N SER A 173 0.41 -31.09 33.68
CA SER A 173 0.18 -32.37 34.36
C SER A 173 -0.23 -33.49 33.42
N ASN A 174 -0.82 -33.16 32.26
CA ASN A 174 -1.31 -34.12 31.28
C ASN A 174 -1.44 -33.50 29.87
N ILE A 175 -1.69 -34.36 28.88
CA ILE A 175 -1.80 -33.97 27.47
C ILE A 175 -2.99 -33.03 27.16
N ALA A 176 -4.07 -33.10 27.96
CA ALA A 176 -5.22 -32.23 27.77
C ALA A 176 -4.92 -30.78 28.22
N ASP A 177 -4.06 -30.60 29.21
CA ASP A 177 -3.57 -29.28 29.62
C ASP A 177 -2.70 -28.65 28.52
N LEU A 178 -1.80 -29.44 27.91
CA LEU A 178 -1.05 -29.02 26.73
C LEU A 178 -1.99 -28.63 25.57
N ALA A 179 -3.00 -29.46 25.29
CA ALA A 179 -3.96 -29.18 24.22
C ALA A 179 -4.74 -27.89 24.48
N LYS A 180 -5.21 -27.65 25.70
CA LYS A 180 -5.84 -26.38 26.09
C LYS A 180 -4.89 -25.19 25.94
N ALA A 181 -3.61 -25.35 26.31
CA ALA A 181 -2.61 -24.29 26.18
C ALA A 181 -2.30 -23.95 24.71
N VAL A 182 -2.28 -24.95 23.83
CA VAL A 182 -2.05 -24.79 22.37
C VAL A 182 -3.26 -24.16 21.69
N ILE A 183 -4.48 -24.62 22.02
CA ILE A 183 -5.73 -24.05 21.49
C ILE A 183 -5.92 -22.61 21.99
N GLY A 184 -5.59 -22.36 23.26
CA GLY A 184 -5.79 -21.06 23.90
C GLY A 184 -7.24 -20.61 23.84
N LYS A 185 -7.48 -19.39 23.36
CA LYS A 185 -8.82 -18.80 23.20
C LYS A 185 -9.47 -19.09 21.84
N GLN A 186 -8.86 -19.96 21.04
CA GLN A 186 -9.38 -20.27 19.71
C GLN A 186 -10.55 -21.24 19.82
N SER A 187 -11.50 -21.13 18.90
CA SER A 187 -12.65 -22.03 18.79
C SER A 187 -12.25 -23.35 18.11
N ILE A 188 -11.20 -23.98 18.61
CA ILE A 188 -10.73 -25.30 18.17
C ILE A 188 -11.28 -26.33 19.17
N PRO A 189 -12.11 -27.29 18.73
CA PRO A 189 -12.59 -28.35 19.61
C PRO A 189 -11.43 -29.18 20.15
N LEU A 190 -11.46 -29.45 21.46
CA LEU A 190 -10.55 -30.42 22.06
C LEU A 190 -11.02 -31.83 21.67
N THR A 191 -10.32 -32.48 20.75
CA THR A 191 -10.62 -33.84 20.29
C THR A 191 -9.55 -34.85 20.72
N LYS A 192 -9.88 -36.14 20.67
CA LYS A 192 -8.92 -37.21 20.98
C LYS A 192 -7.77 -37.21 19.98
N GLU A 193 -8.07 -36.98 18.71
CA GLU A 193 -7.12 -36.92 17.60
C GLU A 193 -6.11 -35.78 17.81
N LEU A 194 -6.56 -34.63 18.31
CA LEU A 194 -5.69 -33.51 18.65
C LEU A 194 -4.72 -33.89 19.79
N CYS A 195 -5.25 -34.49 20.87
CA CYS A 195 -4.41 -34.94 21.99
C CYS A 195 -3.37 -35.98 21.53
N VAL A 196 -3.77 -36.95 20.70
CA VAL A 196 -2.87 -37.94 20.12
C VAL A 196 -1.79 -37.26 19.28
N ARG A 197 -2.16 -36.30 18.43
CA ARG A 197 -1.18 -35.58 17.61
C ARG A 197 -0.16 -34.84 18.45
N LEU A 198 -0.61 -34.17 19.51
CA LEU A 198 0.27 -33.44 20.43
C LEU A 198 1.21 -34.38 21.19
N ALA A 199 0.76 -35.59 21.53
CA ALA A 199 1.62 -36.60 22.17
C ALA A 199 2.71 -37.14 21.24
N PHE A 200 2.51 -37.07 19.92
CA PHE A 200 3.49 -37.46 18.91
C PHE A 200 4.51 -36.36 18.55
N LEU A 201 4.23 -35.10 18.90
CA LEU A 201 5.10 -33.95 18.62
C LEU A 201 6.17 -33.80 19.71
#